data_AF-A0A397FG49-F1
#
_entry.id   AF-A0A397FG49-F1
#
_cell.length_a   1.000
_cell.length_b   1.000
_cell.length_c   1.000
_cell.angle_alpha   90.00
_cell.angle_beta   90.00
_cell.angle_gamma   90.00
#
_symmetry.space_group_name_H-M   'P 1'
#
loop_
_entity.id
_entity.type
_entity.pdbx_description
1 polymer ?
#
loop_
_entity_poly.entity_id
_entity_poly.type
_entity_poly.pdbx_seq_one_letter_code
_entity_poly.pdbx_strand_id
1 'polypeptide(L)'
;MASHLVAVKMQISAIVASISNFCQAAVHVAFVGYKDHCDGNDHIDVLPFTTDVAYFERFVRAVPAKGGGDVPEDVLGGLLAAVTQLTWPHNSTNVLFHIGDAPPHGRQFYGGRDSFPDGHENDKPLSVLFGLLHALDIQYNFGHMTGCTTEMETLFQSMCHECAVPMAVFNVADHVNIAPSVVSGVTMSSRSSSVSSTKSGRNNVVDVAPPPPVPQYQRRNISFSPHVPDWSTLEVLKGTVVSYMPPVDVDAIVAGTLDTLVRPIKLRVAPQPFAFGSERIVYYAQEYHKHSRISSVLSSKST
;
A
#
# COMPACT_ATOMS: atom_id res chain seq x y z
N MET A 1 -25.54 -7.02 -5.97
CA MET A 1 -24.77 -5.97 -6.70
C MET A 1 -25.50 -5.10 -7.75
N ALA A 2 -26.55 -5.55 -8.46
CA ALA A 2 -27.04 -4.84 -9.66
C ALA A 2 -27.48 -3.36 -9.45
N SER A 3 -28.13 -3.04 -8.32
CA SER A 3 -28.51 -1.66 -7.93
C SER A 3 -27.31 -0.77 -7.64
N HIS A 4 -26.19 -1.36 -7.24
CA HIS A 4 -24.99 -0.68 -6.77
C HIS A 4 -23.90 -0.60 -7.83
N LEU A 5 -23.99 -1.39 -8.91
CA LEU A 5 -22.95 -1.50 -9.94
C LEU A 5 -22.60 -0.15 -10.58
N VAL A 6 -23.57 0.74 -10.80
CA VAL A 6 -23.30 2.08 -11.33
C VAL A 6 -22.45 2.90 -10.35
N ALA A 7 -22.79 2.88 -9.06
CA ALA A 7 -22.02 3.57 -8.03
C ALA A 7 -20.60 3.02 -7.92
N VAL A 8 -20.44 1.69 -7.96
CA VAL A 8 -19.12 1.05 -7.93
C VAL A 8 -18.28 1.40 -9.16
N LYS A 9 -18.86 1.41 -10.37
CA LYS A 9 -18.17 1.83 -11.59
C LYS A 9 -17.72 3.29 -11.51
N MET A 10 -18.59 4.18 -11.04
CA MET A 10 -18.20 5.59 -10.81
C MET A 10 -17.08 5.69 -9.79
N GLN A 11 -17.11 4.86 -8.74
CA GLN A 11 -16.10 4.88 -7.70
C GLN A 11 -14.73 4.38 -8.17
N ILE A 12 -14.70 3.33 -8.99
CA ILE A 12 -13.47 2.85 -9.61
C ILE A 12 -12.84 3.95 -10.47
N SER A 13 -13.64 4.66 -11.28
CA SER A 13 -13.15 5.81 -12.06
C SER A 13 -12.64 6.96 -11.16
N ALA A 14 -13.31 7.26 -10.04
CA ALA A 14 -12.85 8.28 -9.09
C ALA A 14 -11.52 7.90 -8.41
N ILE A 15 -11.34 6.62 -8.03
CA ILE A 15 -10.07 6.09 -7.47
C ILE A 15 -8.95 6.26 -8.48
N VAL A 16 -9.18 5.81 -9.71
CA VAL A 16 -8.20 5.83 -10.79
C VAL A 16 -7.79 7.27 -11.13
N ALA A 17 -8.75 8.20 -11.22
CA ALA A 17 -8.48 9.61 -11.45
C ALA A 17 -7.69 10.23 -10.28
N SER A 18 -8.04 9.89 -9.03
CA SER A 18 -7.33 10.39 -7.85
C SER A 18 -5.87 9.92 -7.80
N ILE A 19 -5.63 8.63 -8.09
CA ILE A 19 -4.28 8.06 -8.13
C ILE A 19 -3.46 8.70 -9.26
N SER A 20 -4.05 8.83 -10.46
CA SER A 20 -3.39 9.42 -11.62
C SER A 20 -3.02 10.89 -11.39
N ASN A 21 -3.85 11.64 -10.66
CA ASN A 21 -3.58 13.04 -10.32
C ASN A 21 -2.57 13.19 -9.16
N PHE A 22 -2.52 12.22 -8.24
CA PHE A 22 -1.67 12.28 -7.06
C PHE A 22 -0.23 11.82 -7.34
N CYS A 23 -0.06 10.81 -8.19
CA CYS A 23 1.23 10.23 -8.51
C CYS A 23 1.66 10.60 -9.93
N GLN A 24 2.80 11.28 -10.07
CA GLN A 24 3.52 11.38 -11.36
C GLN A 24 4.21 10.04 -11.75
N ALA A 25 3.98 8.97 -11.00
CA ALA A 25 4.52 7.63 -11.24
C ALA A 25 3.61 6.82 -12.18
N ALA A 26 4.16 5.81 -12.84
CA ALA A 26 3.40 4.88 -13.66
C ALA A 26 2.34 4.15 -12.81
N VAL A 27 1.07 4.28 -13.18
CA VAL A 27 -0.06 3.60 -12.54
C VAL A 27 -0.35 2.33 -13.32
N HIS A 28 -0.37 1.20 -12.61
CA HIS A 28 -0.79 -0.10 -13.15
C HIS A 28 -2.13 -0.46 -12.54
N VAL A 29 -3.12 -0.73 -13.38
CA VAL A 29 -4.48 -1.09 -12.96
C VAL A 29 -4.83 -2.49 -13.46
N ALA A 30 -5.45 -3.28 -12.60
CA ALA A 30 -5.95 -4.63 -12.88
C ALA A 30 -7.35 -4.78 -12.28
N PHE A 31 -8.11 -5.76 -12.76
CA PHE A 31 -9.46 -6.03 -12.26
C PHE A 31 -9.63 -7.52 -12.01
N VAL A 32 -10.27 -7.86 -10.88
CA VAL A 32 -10.82 -9.19 -10.62
C VAL A 32 -12.28 -9.00 -10.28
N GLY A 33 -13.17 -9.60 -11.09
CA GLY A 33 -14.58 -9.74 -10.79
C GLY A 33 -14.85 -11.12 -10.24
N TYR A 34 -15.73 -11.22 -9.25
CA TYR A 34 -16.21 -12.47 -8.71
C TYR A 34 -17.74 -12.46 -8.60
N LYS A 35 -18.34 -13.64 -8.67
CA LYS A 35 -19.78 -13.93 -8.59
C LYS A 35 -19.98 -15.17 -7.70
N ASP A 36 -21.07 -15.92 -7.84
CA ASP A 36 -21.33 -17.14 -7.08
C ASP A 36 -20.71 -18.36 -7.81
N HIS A 37 -20.35 -19.40 -7.07
CA HIS A 37 -19.88 -20.67 -7.62
C HIS A 37 -20.88 -21.32 -8.60
N CYS A 38 -22.17 -21.04 -8.47
CA CYS A 38 -23.19 -21.57 -9.39
C CYS A 38 -23.14 -20.96 -10.80
N ASP A 39 -22.37 -19.88 -11.01
CA ASP A 39 -22.20 -19.21 -12.31
C ASP A 39 -21.21 -19.92 -13.26
N GLY A 40 -20.71 -21.10 -12.88
CA GLY A 40 -19.86 -21.93 -13.73
C GLY A 40 -18.50 -21.27 -14.02
N ASN A 41 -17.94 -21.48 -15.21
CA ASN A 41 -16.59 -21.01 -15.51
C ASN A 41 -16.44 -19.48 -15.54
N ASP A 42 -17.55 -18.74 -15.62
CA ASP A 42 -17.56 -17.27 -15.70
C ASP A 42 -17.69 -16.62 -14.31
N HIS A 43 -17.64 -17.38 -13.21
CA HIS A 43 -17.76 -16.83 -11.85
C HIS A 43 -16.58 -15.92 -11.46
N ILE A 44 -15.39 -16.10 -12.06
CA ILE A 44 -14.22 -15.23 -11.86
C ILE A 44 -13.77 -14.61 -13.19
N ASP A 45 -13.71 -13.29 -13.26
CA ASP A 45 -13.24 -12.51 -14.41
C ASP A 45 -11.91 -11.82 -14.07
N VAL A 46 -10.84 -12.02 -14.84
CA VAL A 46 -9.53 -11.38 -14.58
C VAL A 46 -9.08 -10.52 -15.75
N LEU A 47 -8.81 -9.24 -15.46
CA LEU A 47 -8.05 -8.34 -16.31
C LEU A 47 -6.65 -8.15 -15.73
N PRO A 48 -5.59 -8.60 -16.42
CA PRO A 48 -4.21 -8.38 -15.98
C PRO A 48 -3.84 -6.89 -15.88
N PHE A 49 -2.77 -6.60 -15.15
CA PHE A 49 -2.26 -5.23 -15.01
C PHE A 49 -1.98 -4.58 -16.37
N THR A 50 -2.49 -3.35 -16.54
CA THR A 50 -2.24 -2.50 -17.69
C THR A 50 -1.91 -1.08 -17.24
N THR A 51 -1.11 -0.37 -18.04
CA THR A 51 -0.88 1.07 -17.88
C THR A 51 -1.87 1.91 -18.70
N ASP A 52 -2.67 1.29 -19.58
CA ASP A 52 -3.74 1.97 -20.31
C ASP A 52 -4.97 2.10 -19.42
N VAL A 53 -4.98 3.19 -18.66
CA VAL A 53 -6.08 3.56 -17.77
C VAL A 53 -7.40 3.71 -18.54
N ALA A 54 -7.38 4.26 -19.75
CA ALA A 54 -8.58 4.43 -20.55
C ALA A 54 -9.16 3.08 -21.00
N TYR A 55 -8.30 2.10 -21.32
CA TYR A 55 -8.73 0.73 -21.61
C TYR A 55 -9.36 0.07 -20.38
N PHE A 56 -8.72 0.21 -19.22
CA PHE A 56 -9.25 -0.29 -17.96
C PHE A 56 -10.65 0.28 -17.66
N GLU A 57 -10.84 1.59 -17.79
CA GLU A 57 -12.15 2.23 -17.57
C GLU A 57 -13.23 1.73 -18.54
N ARG A 58 -12.88 1.52 -19.82
CA ARG A 58 -13.80 0.94 -20.80
C ARG A 58 -14.16 -0.50 -20.43
N PHE A 59 -13.18 -1.30 -20.01
CA PHE A 59 -13.39 -2.67 -19.56
C PHE A 59 -14.35 -2.72 -18.37
N VAL A 60 -14.04 -2.00 -17.29
CA VAL A 60 -14.87 -1.95 -16.07
C VAL A 60 -16.29 -1.48 -16.40
N ARG A 61 -16.46 -0.50 -17.28
CA ARG A 61 -17.79 -0.04 -17.71
C ARG A 61 -18.59 -1.12 -18.43
N ALA A 62 -17.94 -2.01 -19.17
CA ALA A 62 -18.57 -3.10 -19.91
C ALA A 62 -18.93 -4.32 -19.05
N VAL A 63 -18.36 -4.45 -17.84
CA VAL A 63 -18.66 -5.58 -16.92
C VAL A 63 -20.16 -5.62 -16.60
N PRO A 64 -20.88 -6.71 -16.92
CA PRO A 64 -22.31 -6.81 -16.67
C PRO A 64 -22.61 -7.21 -15.21
N ALA A 65 -23.71 -6.70 -14.64
CA ALA A 65 -24.30 -7.30 -13.44
C ALA A 65 -25.05 -8.58 -13.86
N LYS A 66 -24.36 -9.71 -13.84
CA LYS A 66 -24.95 -11.03 -14.15
C LYS A 66 -24.43 -12.05 -13.15
N GLY A 67 -25.28 -13.03 -12.86
CA GLY A 67 -24.99 -14.18 -12.02
C GLY A 67 -25.71 -14.17 -10.68
N GLY A 68 -25.20 -14.99 -9.76
CA GLY A 68 -25.67 -15.19 -8.38
C GLY A 68 -26.47 -16.47 -8.18
N GLY A 69 -26.83 -16.74 -6.93
CA GLY A 69 -27.68 -17.87 -6.54
C GLY A 69 -28.35 -17.58 -5.21
N ASP A 70 -27.62 -17.81 -4.13
CA ASP A 70 -27.94 -17.31 -2.80
C ASP A 70 -27.28 -15.95 -2.53
N VAL A 71 -27.34 -15.47 -1.29
CA VAL A 71 -26.84 -14.13 -0.94
C VAL A 71 -25.31 -14.08 -0.88
N PRO A 72 -24.61 -15.04 -0.28
CA PRO A 72 -23.15 -15.07 -0.33
C PRO A 72 -22.61 -15.30 -1.75
N GLU A 73 -21.38 -14.85 -1.98
CA GLU A 73 -20.69 -14.92 -3.28
C GLU A 73 -19.30 -15.56 -3.11
N ASP A 74 -18.61 -15.90 -4.21
CA ASP A 74 -17.24 -16.43 -4.21
C ASP A 74 -16.18 -15.34 -3.97
N VAL A 75 -16.30 -14.68 -2.82
CA VAL A 75 -15.38 -13.63 -2.37
C VAL A 75 -13.97 -14.19 -2.13
N LEU A 76 -13.86 -15.40 -1.56
CA LEU A 76 -12.57 -16.01 -1.25
C LEU A 76 -11.84 -16.46 -2.52
N GLY A 77 -12.55 -17.00 -3.52
CA GLY A 77 -12.03 -17.28 -4.85
C GLY A 77 -11.60 -16.02 -5.58
N GLY A 78 -12.37 -14.93 -5.47
CA GLY A 78 -11.97 -13.61 -5.99
C GLY A 78 -10.66 -13.09 -5.41
N LEU A 79 -10.50 -13.14 -4.08
CA LEU A 79 -9.25 -12.77 -3.41
C LEU A 79 -8.10 -13.71 -3.79
N LEU A 80 -8.35 -15.02 -3.90
CA LEU A 80 -7.35 -16.00 -4.32
C LEU A 80 -6.88 -15.72 -5.75
N ALA A 81 -7.80 -15.41 -6.67
CA ALA A 81 -7.47 -15.03 -8.03
C ALA A 81 -6.66 -13.72 -8.07
N ALA A 82 -7.00 -12.74 -7.23
CA ALA A 82 -6.23 -11.50 -7.13
C ALA A 82 -4.77 -11.74 -6.72
N VAL A 83 -4.49 -12.69 -5.81
CA VAL A 83 -3.10 -12.97 -5.37
C VAL A 83 -2.35 -14.01 -6.20
N THR A 84 -3.05 -14.87 -6.94
CA THR A 84 -2.43 -15.96 -7.72
C THR A 84 -2.41 -15.74 -9.24
N GLN A 85 -3.36 -14.98 -9.78
CA GLN A 85 -3.49 -14.77 -11.23
C GLN A 85 -2.99 -13.39 -11.69
N LEU A 86 -2.91 -12.41 -10.78
CA LEU A 86 -2.29 -11.12 -11.08
C LEU A 86 -0.79 -11.15 -10.77
N THR A 87 0.01 -10.57 -11.68
CA THR A 87 1.45 -10.40 -11.48
C THR A 87 1.73 -9.08 -10.76
N TRP A 88 1.70 -9.09 -9.44
CA TRP A 88 2.01 -7.93 -8.60
C TRP A 88 3.49 -7.55 -8.72
N PRO A 89 3.84 -6.29 -9.03
CA PRO A 89 5.23 -5.87 -9.11
C PRO A 89 5.89 -5.82 -7.73
N HIS A 90 7.13 -6.32 -7.61
CA HIS A 90 7.90 -6.30 -6.35
C HIS A 90 8.45 -4.92 -5.96
N ASN A 91 8.54 -3.98 -6.91
CA ASN A 91 9.06 -2.62 -6.73
C ASN A 91 7.94 -1.58 -6.86
N SER A 92 6.75 -1.89 -6.33
CA SER A 92 5.59 -1.00 -6.39
C SER A 92 4.84 -1.00 -5.06
N THR A 93 4.10 0.07 -4.82
CA THR A 93 3.14 0.08 -3.72
C THR A 93 1.90 -0.68 -4.19
N ASN A 94 1.70 -1.88 -3.65
CA ASN A 94 0.58 -2.75 -4.03
C ASN A 94 -0.64 -2.41 -3.19
N VAL A 95 -1.74 -2.07 -3.86
CA VAL A 95 -3.01 -1.69 -3.21
C VAL A 95 -4.13 -2.52 -3.82
N LEU A 96 -4.91 -3.17 -2.97
CA LEU A 96 -6.10 -3.93 -3.36
C LEU A 96 -7.34 -3.20 -2.87
N PHE A 97 -8.18 -2.74 -3.80
CA PHE A 97 -9.52 -2.24 -3.50
C PHE A 97 -10.52 -3.36 -3.73
N HIS A 98 -11.22 -3.75 -2.67
CA HIS A 98 -12.27 -4.76 -2.72
C HIS A 98 -13.60 -4.12 -2.38
N ILE A 99 -14.54 -4.20 -3.32
CA ILE A 99 -15.87 -3.60 -3.22
C ILE A 99 -16.90 -4.67 -3.57
N GLY A 100 -17.81 -4.94 -2.63
CA GLY A 100 -18.90 -5.90 -2.81
C GLY A 100 -20.04 -5.62 -1.82
N ASP A 101 -21.25 -6.09 -2.13
CA ASP A 101 -22.45 -5.91 -1.30
C ASP A 101 -22.91 -7.18 -0.57
N ALA A 102 -22.14 -8.28 -0.70
CA ALA A 102 -22.42 -9.60 -0.15
C ALA A 102 -21.16 -10.23 0.48
N PRO A 103 -21.31 -11.05 1.54
CA PRO A 103 -20.22 -11.75 2.20
C PRO A 103 -19.78 -13.02 1.43
N PRO A 104 -18.63 -13.63 1.77
CA PRO A 104 -18.29 -14.99 1.34
C PRO A 104 -19.25 -16.04 1.90
N HIS A 105 -19.33 -17.19 1.22
CA HIS A 105 -19.95 -18.39 1.76
C HIS A 105 -19.32 -18.83 3.10
N GLY A 106 -20.17 -19.38 3.98
CA GLY A 106 -19.78 -19.92 5.28
C GLY A 106 -20.53 -19.29 6.45
N ARG A 107 -20.95 -20.13 7.41
CA ARG A 107 -21.69 -19.75 8.63
C ARG A 107 -21.03 -18.68 9.49
N GLN A 108 -19.69 -18.58 9.41
CA GLN A 108 -18.94 -17.55 10.14
C GLN A 108 -19.11 -16.15 9.55
N PHE A 109 -19.60 -16.06 8.30
CA PHE A 109 -19.79 -14.81 7.57
C PHE A 109 -21.25 -14.47 7.36
N TYR A 110 -22.11 -15.47 7.23
CA TYR A 110 -23.52 -15.26 6.90
C TYR A 110 -24.43 -16.24 7.62
N GLY A 111 -25.43 -15.70 8.34
CA GLY A 111 -26.41 -16.48 9.09
C GLY A 111 -27.69 -16.82 8.31
N GLY A 112 -27.80 -16.38 7.06
CA GLY A 112 -28.99 -16.59 6.23
C GLY A 112 -28.97 -17.91 5.45
N ARG A 113 -29.75 -17.95 4.36
CA ARG A 113 -29.73 -19.09 3.43
C ARG A 113 -28.42 -19.05 2.64
N ASP A 114 -27.64 -20.11 2.78
CA ASP A 114 -26.34 -20.29 2.14
C ASP A 114 -26.29 -21.67 1.47
N SER A 115 -25.88 -21.72 0.21
CA SER A 115 -25.70 -22.97 -0.56
C SER A 115 -24.42 -23.72 -0.14
N PHE A 116 -23.45 -23.01 0.42
CA PHE A 116 -22.17 -23.52 0.92
C PHE A 116 -21.93 -23.07 2.38
N PRO A 117 -22.80 -23.46 3.32
CA PRO A 117 -22.75 -22.97 4.69
C PRO A 117 -21.48 -23.39 5.46
N ASP A 118 -20.78 -24.41 5.00
CA ASP A 118 -19.51 -24.87 5.59
C ASP A 118 -18.29 -24.45 4.74
N GLY A 119 -18.47 -23.53 3.79
CA GLY A 119 -17.49 -23.10 2.79
C GLY A 119 -17.50 -23.96 1.53
N HIS A 120 -16.93 -23.47 0.44
CA HIS A 120 -16.76 -24.23 -0.80
C HIS A 120 -15.51 -25.12 -0.73
N GLU A 121 -15.52 -26.28 -1.40
CA GLU A 121 -14.39 -27.25 -1.37
C GLU A 121 -13.05 -26.69 -1.90
N ASN A 122 -13.13 -25.67 -2.74
CA ASN A 122 -11.97 -25.01 -3.34
C ASN A 122 -11.43 -23.86 -2.49
N ASP A 123 -12.17 -23.43 -1.46
CA ASP A 123 -11.78 -22.31 -0.62
C ASP A 123 -10.47 -22.60 0.12
N LYS A 124 -9.59 -21.60 0.14
CA LYS A 124 -8.38 -21.68 0.93
C LYS A 124 -8.66 -21.17 2.34
N PRO A 125 -8.00 -21.73 3.37
CA PRO A 125 -8.07 -21.18 4.71
C PRO A 125 -7.70 -19.71 4.70
N LEU A 126 -8.40 -18.89 5.50
CA LEU A 126 -8.14 -17.46 5.58
C LEU A 126 -6.67 -17.16 5.92
N SER A 127 -6.06 -17.94 6.80
CA SER A 127 -4.64 -17.78 7.15
C SER A 127 -3.71 -17.92 5.95
N VAL A 128 -4.01 -18.82 5.01
CA VAL A 128 -3.25 -18.97 3.76
C VAL A 128 -3.49 -17.75 2.87
N LEU A 129 -4.75 -17.36 2.70
CA LEU A 129 -5.12 -16.24 1.84
C LEU A 129 -4.49 -14.92 2.30
N PHE A 130 -4.66 -14.55 3.58
CA PHE A 130 -4.06 -13.34 4.15
C PHE A 130 -2.54 -13.43 4.26
N GLY A 131 -1.97 -14.63 4.42
CA GLY A 131 -0.53 -14.86 4.29
C GLY A 131 0.00 -14.53 2.88
N LEU A 132 -0.76 -14.84 1.82
CA LEU A 132 -0.41 -14.46 0.46
C LEU A 132 -0.52 -12.96 0.23
N LEU A 133 -1.54 -12.29 0.78
CA LEU A 133 -1.62 -10.82 0.74
C LEU A 133 -0.39 -10.18 1.39
N HIS A 134 0.03 -10.69 2.56
CA HIS A 134 1.23 -10.23 3.25
C HIS A 134 2.49 -10.44 2.40
N ALA A 135 2.66 -11.62 1.82
CA ALA A 135 3.82 -11.95 0.98
C ALA A 135 3.96 -11.05 -0.26
N LEU A 136 2.85 -10.49 -0.75
CA LEU A 136 2.80 -9.57 -1.87
C LEU A 136 2.87 -8.09 -1.46
N ASP A 137 3.06 -7.79 -0.17
CA ASP A 137 3.10 -6.42 0.38
C ASP A 137 1.83 -5.62 0.01
N ILE A 138 0.67 -6.31 -0.01
CA ILE A 138 -0.62 -5.73 -0.39
C ILE A 138 -1.20 -4.93 0.77
N GLN A 139 -1.62 -3.70 0.47
CA GLN A 139 -2.49 -2.91 1.32
C GLN A 139 -3.95 -3.15 0.94
N TYR A 140 -4.70 -3.71 1.87
CA TYR A 140 -6.07 -4.12 1.63
C TYR A 140 -7.07 -3.03 2.01
N ASN A 141 -7.90 -2.62 1.07
CA ASN A 141 -8.89 -1.57 1.27
C ASN A 141 -10.27 -2.13 0.94
N PHE A 142 -11.13 -2.25 1.94
CA PHE A 142 -12.49 -2.74 1.75
C PHE A 142 -13.48 -1.57 1.67
N GLY A 143 -14.31 -1.58 0.64
CA GLY A 143 -15.37 -0.61 0.43
C GLY A 143 -16.68 -1.09 1.06
N HIS A 144 -16.98 -0.62 2.27
CA HIS A 144 -18.25 -0.90 2.94
C HIS A 144 -19.42 -0.26 2.18
N MET A 145 -20.47 -1.05 1.95
CA MET A 145 -21.69 -0.63 1.23
C MET A 145 -22.96 -0.87 2.03
N THR A 146 -23.10 -2.07 2.58
CA THR A 146 -24.30 -2.52 3.28
C THR A 146 -23.91 -3.24 4.57
N GLY A 147 -24.87 -3.41 5.49
CA GLY A 147 -24.64 -4.19 6.69
C GLY A 147 -24.45 -5.70 6.45
N CYS A 148 -24.63 -6.20 5.22
CA CYS A 148 -24.52 -7.63 4.90
C CYS A 148 -23.07 -8.15 4.97
N THR A 149 -22.09 -7.26 4.91
CA THR A 149 -20.65 -7.59 4.96
C THR A 149 -20.03 -7.34 6.35
N THR A 150 -20.84 -6.99 7.37
CA THR A 150 -20.33 -6.58 8.69
C THR A 150 -19.50 -7.68 9.38
N GLU A 151 -19.99 -8.91 9.37
CA GLU A 151 -19.32 -10.08 9.94
C GLU A 151 -18.03 -10.39 9.19
N MET A 152 -18.08 -10.35 7.86
CA MET A 152 -16.91 -10.49 6.99
C MET A 152 -15.85 -9.44 7.29
N GLU A 153 -16.22 -8.16 7.40
CA GLU A 153 -15.31 -7.06 7.71
C GLU A 153 -14.62 -7.29 9.05
N THR A 154 -15.37 -7.68 10.07
CA THR A 154 -14.84 -7.95 11.41
C THR A 154 -13.82 -9.09 11.38
N LEU A 155 -14.15 -10.20 10.70
CA LEU A 155 -13.26 -11.35 10.62
C LEU A 155 -12.01 -11.04 9.78
N PHE A 156 -12.17 -10.33 8.66
CA PHE A 156 -11.07 -9.92 7.80
C PHE A 156 -10.12 -8.95 8.52
N GLN A 157 -10.64 -8.01 9.32
CA GLN A 157 -9.82 -7.15 10.16
C GLN A 157 -8.98 -7.94 11.17
N SER A 158 -9.56 -8.96 11.80
CA SER A 158 -8.82 -9.86 12.71
C SER A 158 -7.71 -10.59 11.97
N MET A 159 -8.02 -11.20 10.82
CA MET A 159 -7.05 -11.93 10.01
C MET A 159 -5.92 -11.03 9.48
N CYS A 160 -6.26 -9.81 9.05
CA CYS A 160 -5.28 -8.81 8.63
C CYS A 160 -4.35 -8.41 9.78
N HIS A 161 -4.89 -8.23 11.00
CA HIS A 161 -4.07 -7.94 12.18
C HIS A 161 -3.12 -9.11 12.50
N GLU A 162 -3.62 -10.35 12.50
CA GLU A 162 -2.83 -11.55 12.75
C GLU A 162 -1.73 -11.78 11.71
N CYS A 163 -2.03 -11.55 10.42
CA CYS A 163 -1.11 -11.76 9.31
C CYS A 163 -0.26 -10.51 8.97
N ALA A 164 -0.36 -9.44 9.77
CA ALA A 164 0.30 -8.16 9.51
C ALA A 164 0.05 -7.60 8.10
N VAL A 165 -1.19 -7.67 7.63
CA VAL A 165 -1.68 -7.04 6.39
C VAL A 165 -2.35 -5.72 6.75
N PRO A 166 -1.88 -4.56 6.24
CA PRO A 166 -2.57 -3.30 6.45
C PRO A 166 -3.98 -3.35 5.85
N MET A 167 -5.00 -3.12 6.68
CA MET A 167 -6.39 -3.05 6.23
C MET A 167 -7.01 -1.69 6.57
N ALA A 168 -7.71 -1.10 5.61
CA ALA A 168 -8.56 0.06 5.81
C ALA A 168 -9.97 -0.22 5.29
N VAL A 169 -10.98 0.38 5.91
CA VAL A 169 -12.37 0.33 5.47
C VAL A 169 -12.81 1.75 5.08
N PHE A 170 -13.42 1.89 3.92
CA PHE A 170 -13.98 3.16 3.45
C PHE A 170 -15.45 2.98 3.04
N ASN A 171 -16.24 4.05 3.11
CA ASN A 171 -17.63 4.01 2.68
C ASN A 171 -17.71 4.29 1.17
N VAL A 172 -18.32 3.37 0.40
CA VAL A 172 -18.44 3.51 -1.05
C VAL A 172 -19.38 4.66 -1.45
N ALA A 173 -20.33 5.05 -0.60
CA ALA A 173 -21.21 6.19 -0.86
C ALA A 173 -20.51 7.55 -0.68
N ASP A 174 -19.35 7.58 -0.01
CA ASP A 174 -18.59 8.80 0.24
C ASP A 174 -17.50 8.99 -0.82
N HIS A 175 -17.77 9.91 -1.75
CA HIS A 175 -16.87 10.27 -2.85
C HIS A 175 -15.70 11.15 -2.40
N VAL A 176 -15.66 11.61 -1.14
CA VAL A 176 -14.67 12.57 -0.63
C VAL A 176 -13.55 11.87 0.17
N ASN A 177 -13.84 10.75 0.83
CA ASN A 177 -12.90 10.11 1.77
C ASN A 177 -11.96 9.04 1.17
N ILE A 178 -12.05 8.79 -0.13
CA ILE A 178 -11.23 7.75 -0.78
C ILE A 178 -9.84 8.24 -1.09
N ALA A 179 -9.69 9.44 -1.64
CA ALA A 179 -8.37 10.01 -1.91
C ALA A 179 -7.50 10.09 -0.65
N PRO A 180 -7.99 10.53 0.53
CA PRO A 180 -7.22 10.46 1.78
C PRO A 180 -6.83 9.05 2.21
N SER A 181 -7.70 8.05 2.07
CA SER A 181 -7.41 6.65 2.45
C SER A 181 -6.41 5.99 1.49
N VAL A 182 -6.56 6.22 0.19
CA VAL A 182 -5.60 5.80 -0.84
C VAL A 182 -4.25 6.51 -0.63
N VAL A 183 -4.26 7.82 -0.39
CA VAL A 183 -3.06 8.62 -0.15
C VAL A 183 -2.41 8.23 1.16
N SER A 184 -3.18 7.97 2.22
CA SER A 184 -2.67 7.53 3.52
C SER A 184 -2.04 6.14 3.40
N GLY A 185 -2.70 5.20 2.74
CA GLY A 185 -2.14 3.88 2.45
C GLY A 185 -0.87 3.97 1.60
N VAL A 186 -0.91 4.68 0.47
CA VAL A 186 0.28 4.90 -0.37
C VAL A 186 1.41 5.58 0.42
N THR A 187 1.08 6.57 1.26
CA THR A 187 2.06 7.27 2.11
C THR A 187 2.62 6.36 3.21
N MET A 188 1.80 5.53 3.83
CA MET A 188 2.20 4.58 4.89
C MET A 188 3.07 3.46 4.32
N SER A 189 2.73 2.87 3.18
CA SER A 189 3.61 1.86 2.54
C SER A 189 4.91 2.45 2.01
N SER A 190 4.88 3.69 1.52
CA SER A 190 6.11 4.42 1.19
C SER A 190 7.01 4.63 2.42
N ARG A 191 6.41 4.86 3.60
CA ARG A 191 7.12 4.98 4.88
C ARG A 191 7.64 3.63 5.40
N SER A 192 6.84 2.56 5.37
CA SER A 192 7.25 1.22 5.81
C SER A 192 8.37 0.63 4.95
N SER A 193 8.35 0.90 3.64
CA SER A 193 9.44 0.57 2.73
C SER A 193 10.74 1.34 3.07
N SER A 194 10.62 2.60 3.49
CA SER A 194 11.76 3.43 3.90
C SER A 194 12.37 2.99 5.25
N VAL A 195 11.55 2.53 6.19
CA VAL A 195 12.01 2.09 7.54
C VAL A 195 12.57 0.66 7.53
N SER A 196 12.09 -0.23 6.66
CA SER A 196 12.62 -1.61 6.58
C SER A 196 14.09 -1.68 6.11
N SER A 197 14.62 -0.59 5.57
CA SER A 197 16.01 -0.45 5.13
C SER A 197 17.03 -0.27 6.29
N THR A 198 16.58 -0.13 7.55
CA THR A 198 17.48 0.19 8.69
C THR A 198 17.56 -0.86 9.80
N LYS A 199 17.01 -2.07 9.65
CA LYS A 199 17.26 -3.16 10.62
C LYS A 199 18.68 -3.75 10.44
N SER A 200 19.67 -3.00 10.93
CA SER A 200 21.01 -3.50 11.23
C SER A 200 20.92 -4.45 12.43
N GLY A 201 21.45 -5.66 12.26
CA GLY A 201 21.38 -6.74 13.22
C GLY A 201 21.98 -6.43 14.59
N ARG A 202 21.36 -7.03 15.62
CA ARG A 202 21.98 -7.25 16.91
C ARG A 202 21.60 -8.65 17.37
N ASN A 203 22.58 -9.56 17.32
CA ASN A 203 22.46 -10.88 17.90
C ASN A 203 22.54 -10.74 19.41
N ASN A 204 21.44 -11.00 20.12
CA ASN A 204 21.52 -11.41 21.52
C ASN A 204 21.05 -12.85 21.60
N VAL A 205 21.98 -13.71 22.02
CA VAL A 205 21.78 -15.12 22.32
C VAL A 205 20.91 -15.23 23.56
N VAL A 206 19.71 -15.78 23.40
CA VAL A 206 19.00 -16.49 24.47
C VAL A 206 18.35 -17.71 23.83
N ASP A 207 18.70 -18.89 24.33
CA ASP A 207 18.21 -20.19 23.84
C ASP A 207 16.69 -20.29 23.94
N VAL A 208 16.02 -20.01 22.84
CA VAL A 208 14.64 -20.43 22.55
C VAL A 208 14.64 -20.91 21.10
N ALA A 209 13.89 -21.99 20.84
CA ALA A 209 13.80 -22.70 19.57
C ALA A 209 13.88 -21.78 18.33
N PRO A 210 14.58 -22.23 17.25
CA PRO A 210 14.87 -21.36 16.12
C PRO A 210 13.56 -20.77 15.57
N PRO A 211 13.46 -19.43 15.47
CA PRO A 211 12.32 -18.82 14.82
C PRO A 211 12.22 -19.34 13.38
N PRO A 212 11.00 -19.45 12.82
CA PRO A 212 10.84 -19.80 11.42
C PRO A 212 11.73 -18.90 10.55
N PRO A 213 12.28 -19.41 9.44
CA PRO A 213 13.20 -18.64 8.61
C PRO A 213 12.54 -17.32 8.24
N VAL A 214 13.11 -16.24 8.76
CA VAL A 214 12.72 -14.88 8.40
C VAL A 214 12.81 -14.82 6.87
N PRO A 215 11.74 -14.45 6.13
CA PRO A 215 11.84 -14.30 4.69
C PRO A 215 13.03 -13.39 4.40
N GLN A 216 13.99 -13.90 3.63
CA GLN A 216 15.13 -13.11 3.19
C GLN A 216 14.57 -11.95 2.40
N TYR A 217 14.49 -10.77 3.02
CA TYR A 217 14.22 -9.52 2.33
C TYR A 217 15.36 -9.32 1.34
N GLN A 218 15.15 -9.72 0.08
CA GLN A 218 16.00 -9.31 -1.01
C GLN A 218 15.95 -7.79 -1.05
N ARG A 219 17.11 -7.15 -0.84
CA ARG A 219 17.24 -5.71 -1.10
C ARG A 219 16.73 -5.47 -2.51
N ARG A 220 15.68 -4.63 -2.65
CA ARG A 220 15.14 -4.23 -3.94
C ARG A 220 16.29 -3.68 -4.79
N ASN A 221 16.47 -4.22 -6.00
CA ASN A 221 17.39 -3.63 -6.98
C ASN A 221 16.75 -2.33 -7.48
N ILE A 222 17.24 -1.20 -6.97
CA ILE A 222 16.80 0.15 -7.37
C ILE A 222 17.50 0.51 -8.68
N SER A 223 16.74 0.79 -9.73
CA SER A 223 17.28 1.28 -11.01
C SER A 223 17.17 2.79 -11.10
N PHE A 224 18.28 3.46 -11.43
CA PHE A 224 18.38 4.92 -11.56
C PHE A 224 17.85 5.42 -12.90
N SER A 225 17.25 6.62 -12.91
CA SER A 225 17.09 7.38 -14.16
C SER A 225 18.46 7.98 -14.53
N PRO A 226 19.01 7.68 -15.71
CA PRO A 226 20.31 8.21 -16.13
C PRO A 226 20.23 9.69 -16.56
N HIS A 227 19.04 10.28 -16.64
CA HIS A 227 18.83 11.60 -17.22
C HIS A 227 19.04 12.72 -16.18
N VAL A 228 20.19 13.40 -16.25
CA VAL A 228 20.50 14.55 -15.40
C VAL A 228 19.64 15.76 -15.81
N PRO A 229 18.88 16.40 -14.89
CA PRO A 229 18.11 17.60 -15.20
C PRO A 229 19.01 18.80 -15.55
N ASP A 230 18.50 19.70 -16.39
CA ASP A 230 19.13 21.00 -16.58
C ASP A 230 18.85 21.91 -15.37
N TRP A 231 19.78 21.88 -14.41
CA TRP A 231 19.69 22.64 -13.16
C TRP A 231 19.60 24.16 -13.35
N SER A 232 20.00 24.70 -14.50
CA SER A 232 19.98 26.15 -14.73
C SER A 232 18.55 26.69 -14.89
N THR A 233 17.64 25.83 -15.35
CA THR A 233 16.23 26.16 -15.63
C THR A 233 15.32 26.07 -14.39
N LEU A 234 15.83 25.48 -13.30
CA LEU A 234 15.03 25.16 -12.12
C LEU A 234 15.08 26.25 -11.05
N GLU A 235 13.92 26.48 -10.44
CA GLU A 235 13.73 27.47 -9.38
C GLU A 235 14.60 27.15 -8.15
N VAL A 236 15.22 28.18 -7.58
CA VAL A 236 15.99 28.07 -6.33
C VAL A 236 15.03 28.23 -5.15
N LEU A 237 14.80 27.14 -4.43
CA LEU A 237 13.99 27.11 -3.22
C LEU A 237 14.86 27.46 -2.00
N LYS A 238 14.26 28.16 -1.03
CA LYS A 238 14.84 28.37 0.30
C LYS A 238 14.23 27.35 1.25
N GLY A 239 15.06 26.60 1.95
CA GLY A 239 14.63 25.58 2.89
C GLY A 239 15.45 25.61 4.16
N THR A 240 15.17 24.66 5.04
CA THR A 240 15.89 24.50 6.29
C THR A 240 16.14 23.01 6.49
N VAL A 241 17.39 22.63 6.72
CA VAL A 241 17.75 21.27 7.13
C VAL A 241 17.70 21.20 8.64
N VAL A 242 16.90 20.26 9.15
CA VAL A 242 16.89 19.89 10.56
C VAL A 242 17.69 18.60 10.70
N SER A 243 18.77 18.64 11.47
CA SER A 243 19.59 17.47 11.79
C SER A 243 19.44 17.16 13.27
N TYR A 244 19.09 15.93 13.60
CA TYR A 244 19.08 15.48 14.99
C TYR A 244 20.52 15.23 15.46
N MET A 245 20.85 15.75 16.64
CA MET A 245 22.10 15.38 17.30
C MET A 245 21.96 13.95 17.81
N PRO A 246 22.99 13.09 17.60
CA PRO A 246 22.98 11.75 18.18
C PRO A 246 22.80 11.83 19.70
N PRO A 247 21.86 11.06 20.29
CA PRO A 247 21.65 11.07 21.73
C PRO A 247 22.89 10.53 22.45
N VAL A 248 23.16 11.09 23.63
CA VAL A 248 24.36 10.76 24.42
C VAL A 248 24.15 9.45 25.21
N ASP A 249 22.90 9.12 25.53
CA ASP A 249 22.49 7.91 26.25
C ASP A 249 21.09 7.42 25.81
N VAL A 250 20.70 6.25 26.34
CA VAL A 250 19.41 5.60 26.02
C VAL A 250 18.23 6.30 26.72
N ASP A 251 18.46 6.92 27.87
CA ASP A 251 17.41 7.60 28.65
C ASP A 251 16.90 8.85 27.90
N ALA A 252 17.79 9.56 27.19
CA ALA A 252 17.43 10.67 26.31
C ALA A 252 16.53 10.25 25.13
N ILE A 253 16.65 9.00 24.67
CA ILE A 253 15.78 8.44 23.62
C ILE A 253 14.39 8.17 24.18
N VAL A 254 14.31 7.61 25.39
CA VAL A 254 13.04 7.27 26.06
C VAL A 254 12.29 8.53 26.50
N ALA A 255 13.01 9.60 26.88
CA ALA A 255 12.45 10.90 27.23
C ALA A 255 11.84 11.67 26.04
N GLY A 256 12.01 11.18 24.81
CA GLY A 256 11.31 11.69 23.62
C GLY A 256 11.75 13.08 23.14
N THR A 257 12.89 13.59 23.62
CA THR A 257 13.40 14.92 23.23
C THR A 257 14.81 14.77 22.68
N LEU A 258 14.96 14.88 21.35
CA LEU A 258 16.26 14.88 20.68
C LEU A 258 16.63 16.32 20.30
N ASP A 259 17.83 16.75 20.66
CA ASP A 259 18.35 18.06 20.27
C ASP A 259 18.43 18.15 18.74
N THR A 260 18.00 19.30 18.20
CA THR A 260 18.00 19.54 16.75
C THR A 260 18.88 20.72 16.37
N LEU A 261 19.68 20.53 15.33
CA LEU A 261 20.40 21.58 14.65
C LEU A 261 19.62 22.01 13.40
N VAL A 262 19.29 23.28 13.34
CA VAL A 262 18.48 23.86 12.25
C VAL A 262 19.38 24.77 11.40
N ARG A 263 19.53 24.47 10.10
CA ARG A 263 20.39 25.23 9.17
C ARG A 263 19.61 25.68 7.94
N PRO A 264 19.60 26.98 7.58
CA PRO A 264 18.98 27.43 6.34
C PRO A 264 19.81 27.01 5.13
N ILE A 265 19.14 26.52 4.09
CA ILE A 265 19.74 26.09 2.83
C ILE A 265 19.02 26.69 1.62
N LYS A 266 19.70 26.66 0.48
CA LYS A 266 19.10 26.89 -0.84
C LYS A 266 19.29 25.64 -1.67
N LEU A 267 18.23 25.19 -2.33
CA LEU A 267 18.23 23.95 -3.11
C LEU A 267 17.41 24.10 -4.39
N ARG A 268 17.72 23.30 -5.40
CA ARG A 268 16.90 23.10 -6.60
C ARG A 268 16.43 21.66 -6.60
N VAL A 269 15.18 21.43 -6.97
CA VAL A 269 14.58 20.09 -7.04
C VAL A 269 14.38 19.73 -8.50
N ALA A 270 14.85 18.56 -8.91
CA ALA A 270 14.59 18.03 -10.24
C ALA A 270 13.07 17.93 -10.49
N PRO A 271 12.57 18.16 -11.71
CA PRO A 271 11.14 18.00 -12.01
C PRO A 271 10.62 16.59 -11.72
N GLN A 272 11.49 15.59 -11.89
CA GLN A 272 11.27 14.19 -11.55
C GLN A 272 12.45 13.71 -10.70
N PRO A 273 12.47 13.98 -9.38
CA PRO A 273 13.61 13.66 -8.52
C PRO A 273 13.71 12.17 -8.19
N PHE A 274 12.81 11.34 -8.73
CA PHE A 274 12.70 9.91 -8.48
C PHE A 274 12.75 9.14 -9.79
N ALA A 275 13.45 8.01 -9.80
CA ALA A 275 13.59 7.17 -10.99
C ALA A 275 12.28 6.42 -11.32
N PHE A 276 11.72 5.70 -10.33
CA PHE A 276 10.43 4.98 -10.39
C PHE A 276 9.93 4.69 -8.96
N GLY A 277 8.61 4.72 -8.74
CA GLY A 277 7.98 4.33 -7.46
C GLY A 277 7.82 5.46 -6.43
N SER A 278 7.37 5.10 -5.22
CA SER A 278 7.00 6.01 -4.14
C SER A 278 7.97 6.02 -2.94
N GLU A 279 9.11 5.31 -3.05
CA GLU A 279 10.15 5.36 -2.02
C GLU A 279 10.91 6.69 -2.04
N ARG A 280 10.90 7.37 -0.90
CA ARG A 280 11.62 8.63 -0.68
C ARG A 280 13.08 8.33 -0.31
N ILE A 281 13.90 8.06 -1.32
CA ILE A 281 15.35 8.26 -1.18
C ILE A 281 15.70 9.48 -2.04
N VAL A 282 16.09 10.56 -1.38
CA VAL A 282 16.43 11.84 -2.00
C VAL A 282 17.61 11.65 -2.98
N TYR A 283 17.45 12.08 -4.24
CA TYR A 283 18.50 12.06 -5.27
C TYR A 283 18.73 13.46 -5.88
N TYR A 284 20.01 13.74 -6.19
CA TYR A 284 20.60 15.00 -6.65
C TYR A 284 20.05 16.27 -5.99
N ALA A 285 20.60 16.62 -4.82
CA ALA A 285 20.54 17.98 -4.30
C ALA A 285 21.90 18.65 -4.55
N GLN A 286 21.91 19.74 -5.31
CA GLN A 286 23.10 20.60 -5.39
C GLN A 286 23.02 21.63 -4.27
N GLU A 287 23.71 21.35 -3.16
CA GLU A 287 23.82 22.28 -2.04
C GLU A 287 24.81 23.41 -2.38
N TYR A 288 24.39 24.66 -2.21
CA TYR A 288 25.24 25.83 -2.43
C TYR A 288 25.74 26.38 -1.10
N HIS A 289 26.99 26.04 -0.74
CA HIS A 289 27.71 26.70 0.35
C HIS A 289 29.09 27.18 -0.10
N LYS A 290 29.42 28.45 0.17
CA LYS A 290 30.81 28.87 0.33
C LYS A 290 31.25 28.32 1.67
N HIS A 291 32.22 27.41 1.71
CA HIS A 291 32.86 27.00 2.95
C HIS A 291 33.48 28.23 3.65
N SER A 292 32.80 28.82 4.62
CA SER A 292 33.48 29.63 5.64
C SER A 292 34.15 28.65 6.60
N ARG A 293 35.48 28.54 6.48
CA ARG A 293 36.32 27.82 7.44
C ARG A 293 35.99 28.34 8.85
N ILE A 294 35.56 27.44 9.74
CA ILE A 294 35.49 27.73 11.16
C ILE A 294 36.94 27.86 11.64
N SER A 295 37.35 29.07 12.00
CA SER A 295 38.59 29.34 12.71
C SER A 295 38.49 28.75 14.12
N SER A 296 39.29 27.73 14.39
CA SER A 296 39.56 27.25 15.75
C SER A 296 40.26 28.34 16.54
N VAL A 297 39.54 29.02 17.43
CA VAL A 297 40.17 29.78 18.52
C VAL A 297 40.17 28.88 19.75
N LEU A 298 41.29 28.19 19.93
CA LEU A 298 41.73 27.69 21.23
C LEU A 298 41.91 28.90 22.16
N SER A 299 41.09 29.00 23.21
CA SER A 299 41.45 29.80 24.39
C SER A 299 41.66 28.84 25.54
N SER A 300 42.91 28.39 25.67
CA SER A 300 43.49 27.97 26.92
C SER A 300 43.40 29.10 27.95
N LYS A 301 42.79 28.84 29.12
CA LYS A 301 43.26 29.44 30.37
C LYS A 301 43.24 28.39 31.46
N SER A 302 44.43 27.85 31.70
CA SER A 302 44.88 27.34 32.98
C SER A 302 45.19 28.51 33.91
N THR A 303 44.51 28.54 35.06
CA THR A 303 44.97 28.74 36.46
C THR A 303 43.82 29.33 37.25
#